data_AF-A0A417M6K2-F1
#
_entry.id   AF-A0A417M6K2-F1
#
_cell.length_a   1.000
_cell.length_b   1.000
_cell.length_c   1.000
_cell.angle_alpha   90.00
_cell.angle_beta   90.00
_cell.angle_gamma   90.00
#
_symmetry.space_group_name_H-M   'P 1'
#
loop_
_entity.id
_entity.type
_entity.pdbx_description
1 polymer ?
#
loop_
_entity_poly.entity_id
_entity_poly.type
_entity_poly.pdbx_seq_one_letter_code
_entity_poly.pdbx_strand_id
1 'polypeptide(L)'
;MKKLKWTLNDISFNRSNYRPVIARFDNSKHWLGIPSMTTTSSARAMFRELANAYGATSVELKYFYDDMDQQTETDVVDFLKLSAGYKFRNELQVPAGTRRKFVEYEEKEIFEMR
;
A
#
# COMPACT_ATOMS: atom_id res chain seq x y z
N MET A 1 2.65 -22.88 -0.27
CA MET A 1 2.94 -21.45 0.02
C MET A 1 3.05 -21.28 1.53
N LYS A 2 4.08 -20.56 2.02
CA LYS A 2 4.15 -20.19 3.45
C LYS A 2 3.01 -19.24 3.78
N LYS A 3 2.41 -19.39 4.96
CA LYS A 3 1.34 -18.51 5.44
C LYS A 3 1.92 -17.12 5.73
N LEU A 4 1.39 -16.08 5.09
CA LEU A 4 1.77 -14.68 5.35
C LEU A 4 1.45 -14.33 6.82
N LYS A 5 2.45 -13.88 7.58
CA LYS A 5 2.29 -13.39 8.96
C LYS A 5 1.77 -11.95 8.94
N TRP A 6 0.79 -11.65 9.79
CA TRP A 6 0.17 -10.32 9.88
C TRP A 6 0.43 -9.69 11.25
N THR A 7 0.91 -8.46 11.24
CA THR A 7 0.90 -7.54 12.38
C THR A 7 -0.17 -6.49 12.12
N LEU A 8 -1.16 -6.36 13.00
CA LEU A 8 -2.30 -5.47 12.83
C LEU A 8 -2.28 -4.41 13.93
N ASN A 9 -1.91 -3.18 13.58
CA ASN A 9 -1.90 -2.06 14.53
C ASN A 9 -3.32 -1.49 14.66
N ASP A 10 -4.15 -2.16 15.47
CA ASP A 10 -5.54 -1.79 15.79
C ASP A 10 -6.50 -1.70 14.59
N ILE A 11 -6.12 -2.32 13.47
CA ILE A 11 -6.95 -2.39 12.27
C ILE A 11 -8.20 -3.24 12.52
N SER A 12 -9.36 -2.68 12.14
CA SER A 12 -10.64 -3.37 12.12
C SER A 12 -11.07 -3.70 10.69
N PHE A 13 -11.46 -4.96 10.48
CA PHE A 13 -11.98 -5.47 9.20
C PHE A 13 -13.52 -5.52 9.15
N ASN A 14 -14.20 -4.69 9.95
CA ASN A 14 -15.65 -4.58 9.93
C ASN A 14 -16.17 -4.20 8.54
N ARG A 15 -17.39 -4.67 8.22
CA ARG A 15 -18.08 -4.27 6.99
C ARG A 15 -18.19 -2.75 6.93
N SER A 16 -18.02 -2.20 5.73
CA SER A 16 -18.11 -0.75 5.47
C SER A 16 -17.08 0.11 6.21
N ASN A 17 -15.96 -0.46 6.70
CA ASN A 17 -14.82 0.35 7.14
C ASN A 17 -13.98 0.75 5.92
N TYR A 18 -13.98 2.04 5.59
CA TYR A 18 -13.24 2.63 4.47
C TYR A 18 -12.02 3.47 4.90
N ARG A 19 -11.63 3.42 6.18
CA ARG A 19 -10.43 4.11 6.65
C ARG A 19 -9.21 3.63 5.84
N PRO A 20 -8.45 4.54 5.19
CA PRO A 20 -7.29 4.15 4.40
C PRO A 20 -6.27 3.41 5.24
N VAL A 21 -5.66 2.38 4.67
CA VAL A 21 -4.65 1.55 5.31
C VAL A 21 -3.42 1.45 4.44
N ILE A 22 -2.26 1.36 5.09
CA ILE A 22 -0.97 1.15 4.46
C ILE A 22 -0.32 -0.12 5.00
N ALA A 23 0.58 -0.69 4.22
CA ALA A 23 1.27 -1.92 4.57
C ALA A 23 2.80 -1.80 4.45
N ARG A 24 3.53 -2.43 5.37
CA ARG A 24 4.98 -2.62 5.29
C ARG A 24 5.26 -4.11 5.19
N PHE A 25 5.95 -4.55 4.13
CA PHE A 25 6.39 -5.95 4.01
C PHE A 25 7.80 -6.13 4.58
N ASP A 26 8.16 -7.34 4.98
CA ASP A 26 9.50 -7.68 5.47
C ASP A 26 10.61 -7.46 4.45
N ASN A 27 10.26 -7.43 3.17
CA ASN A 27 11.18 -7.18 2.07
C ASN A 27 10.89 -5.88 1.30
N SER A 28 10.00 -5.00 1.77
CA SER A 28 9.86 -3.69 1.14
C SER A 28 10.89 -2.69 1.70
N LYS A 29 11.10 -1.56 1.02
CA LYS A 29 11.84 -0.38 1.54
C LYS A 29 10.87 0.71 2.02
N HIS A 30 9.67 0.73 1.43
CA HIS A 30 8.63 1.71 1.68
C HIS A 30 7.38 1.10 2.32
N TRP A 31 6.60 1.95 2.96
CA TRP A 31 5.18 1.68 3.20
C TRP A 31 4.42 1.76 1.88
N LEU A 32 3.40 0.91 1.72
CA LEU A 32 2.64 0.78 0.50
C LEU A 32 1.18 1.16 0.71
N GLY A 33 0.69 2.05 -0.15
CA GLY A 33 -0.68 2.57 -0.16
C GLY A 33 -1.50 2.09 -1.35
N ILE A 34 -2.81 2.24 -1.26
CA ILE A 34 -3.75 1.98 -2.35
C ILE A 34 -4.36 3.33 -2.76
N PRO A 35 -4.15 3.81 -4.00
CA PRO A 35 -4.54 5.16 -4.43
C PRO A 35 -6.05 5.28 -4.75
N SER A 36 -6.86 4.34 -4.29
CA SER A 36 -8.29 4.26 -4.55
C SER A 36 -9.06 3.96 -3.27
N MET A 37 -10.21 4.59 -3.10
CA MET A 37 -11.12 4.30 -1.99
C MET A 37 -11.54 2.83 -2.02
N THR A 38 -11.27 2.12 -0.93
CA THR A 38 -11.58 0.69 -0.79
C THR A 38 -11.84 0.35 0.67
N THR A 39 -12.48 -0.78 0.94
CA THR A 39 -12.69 -1.22 2.33
C THR A 39 -11.40 -1.79 2.91
N THR A 40 -11.24 -1.75 4.24
CA THR A 40 -10.07 -2.38 4.91
C THR A 40 -9.97 -3.88 4.61
N SER A 41 -11.10 -4.56 4.42
CA SER A 41 -11.14 -5.98 4.00
C SER A 41 -10.63 -6.19 2.57
N SER A 42 -11.02 -5.32 1.64
CA SER A 42 -10.51 -5.34 0.26
C SER A 42 -9.03 -4.99 0.20
N ALA A 43 -8.59 -3.98 0.96
CA ALA A 43 -7.18 -3.62 1.08
C ALA A 43 -6.34 -4.80 1.59
N ARG A 44 -6.81 -5.51 2.63
CA ARG A 44 -6.15 -6.73 3.13
C ARG A 44 -5.99 -7.79 2.04
N ALA A 45 -7.01 -7.99 1.20
CA ALA A 45 -6.93 -8.94 0.09
C ALA A 45 -5.88 -8.50 -0.94
N MET A 46 -5.84 -7.21 -1.29
CA MET A 46 -4.86 -6.65 -2.23
C MET A 46 -3.43 -6.74 -1.69
N PHE A 47 -3.19 -6.41 -0.42
CA PHE A 47 -1.86 -6.56 0.20
C PHE A 47 -1.41 -8.01 0.27
N ARG A 48 -2.32 -8.95 0.54
CA ARG A 48 -1.99 -10.39 0.49
C ARG A 48 -1.57 -10.81 -0.91
N GLU A 49 -2.26 -10.32 -1.93
CA GLU A 49 -1.93 -10.63 -3.31
C GLU A 49 -0.55 -10.07 -3.69
N LEU A 50 -0.28 -8.81 -3.34
CA LEU A 50 1.00 -8.16 -3.57
C LEU A 50 2.14 -8.87 -2.84
N ALA A 51 1.93 -9.25 -1.57
CA ALA A 51 2.90 -10.01 -0.79
C ALA A 51 3.27 -11.34 -1.46
N ASN A 52 2.28 -12.05 -2.02
CA ASN A 52 2.53 -13.29 -2.75
C ASN A 52 3.32 -13.05 -4.05
N ALA A 53 3.01 -11.97 -4.77
CA ALA A 53 3.68 -11.63 -6.02
C ALA A 53 5.18 -11.32 -5.82
N TYR A 54 5.53 -10.67 -4.70
CA TYR A 54 6.90 -10.24 -4.40
C TYR A 54 7.59 -11.06 -3.31
N GLY A 55 7.05 -12.23 -2.94
CA GLY A 55 7.70 -13.16 -2.02
C GLY A 55 7.82 -12.69 -0.56
N ALA A 56 6.99 -11.74 -0.12
CA ALA A 56 6.96 -11.28 1.26
C ALA A 56 6.46 -12.38 2.20
N THR A 57 7.03 -12.47 3.40
CA THR A 57 6.69 -13.48 4.41
C THR A 57 5.96 -12.90 5.61
N SER A 58 6.06 -11.59 5.83
CA SER A 58 5.23 -10.88 6.79
C SER A 58 4.80 -9.51 6.30
N VAL A 59 3.67 -9.05 6.82
CA VAL A 59 3.12 -7.74 6.56
C VAL A 59 2.66 -7.09 7.87
N GLU A 60 3.01 -5.81 8.04
CA GLU A 60 2.47 -4.93 9.05
C GLU A 60 1.44 -4.00 8.41
N LEU A 61 0.24 -3.87 9.01
CA LEU A 61 -0.83 -2.96 8.59
C LEU A 61 -1.10 -1.92 9.66
N LYS A 62 -1.30 -0.67 9.23
CA LYS A 62 -1.83 0.42 10.07
C LYS A 62 -2.72 1.37 9.27
N TYR A 63 -3.52 2.18 9.95
CA TYR A 63 -4.29 3.23 9.30
C TYR A 63 -3.33 4.31 8.78
N PHE A 64 -3.61 4.81 7.58
CA PHE A 64 -2.78 5.87 6.99
C PHE A 64 -2.97 7.21 7.70
N TYR A 65 -4.16 7.43 8.25
CA TYR A 65 -4.50 8.60 9.03
C TYR A 65 -4.88 8.18 10.46
N ASP A 66 -4.39 8.93 11.44
CA ASP A 66 -4.79 8.77 12.83
C ASP A 66 -6.22 9.29 13.08
N ASP A 67 -6.66 9.28 14.34
CA ASP A 67 -8.00 9.75 14.70
C ASP A 67 -8.15 11.28 14.67
N MET A 68 -7.06 12.03 14.47
CA MET A 68 -7.04 13.47 14.25
C MET A 68 -6.88 13.84 12.76
N ASP A 69 -7.00 12.87 11.86
CA ASP A 69 -6.84 13.03 10.40
C ASP A 69 -5.41 13.45 9.99
N GLN A 70 -4.40 13.13 10.81
CA GLN A 70 -2.99 13.35 10.49
C GLN A 70 -2.39 12.11 9.85
N GLN A 71 -1.56 12.30 8.81
CA GLN A 71 -0.85 11.20 8.17
C GLN A 71 0.13 10.54 9.15
N THR A 72 0.06 9.21 9.23
CA THR A 72 0.92 8.41 10.11
C THR A 72 2.26 8.05 9.48
N GLU A 73 2.44 8.33 8.18
CA GLU A 73 3.64 8.12 7.37
C GLU A 73 3.71 9.14 6.23
N THR A 74 4.91 9.57 5.84
CA THR A 74 5.10 10.56 4.76
C THR A 74 5.63 9.97 3.45
N ASP A 75 6.39 8.86 3.52
CA ASP A 75 7.05 8.24 2.36
C ASP A 75 6.33 6.96 1.89
N VAL A 76 5.01 7.03 1.80
CA VAL A 76 4.16 5.93 1.32
C VAL A 76 4.18 5.90 -0.20
N VAL A 77 4.45 4.73 -0.78
CA VAL A 77 4.37 4.50 -2.23
C VAL A 77 3.07 3.82 -2.61
N ASP A 78 2.29 4.41 -3.52
CA ASP A 78 1.06 3.76 -3.97
C ASP A 78 1.35 2.64 -4.96
N PHE A 79 0.62 1.53 -4.83
CA PHE A 79 0.63 0.46 -5.82
C PHE A 79 -0.72 0.33 -6.54
N LEU A 80 -0.67 -0.02 -7.81
CA LEU A 80 -1.82 -0.37 -8.63
C LEU A 80 -1.60 -1.74 -9.26
N LYS A 81 -2.64 -2.58 -9.22
CA LYS A 81 -2.67 -3.82 -9.99
C LYS A 81 -3.17 -3.54 -11.40
N LEU A 82 -2.38 -3.93 -12.40
CA LEU A 82 -2.68 -3.85 -13.83
C LEU A 82 -2.78 -5.27 -14.41
N SER A 83 -3.22 -5.39 -15.65
CA SER A 83 -3.25 -6.70 -16.35
C SER A 83 -1.85 -7.29 -16.55
N ALA A 84 -0.82 -6.44 -16.69
CA ALA A 84 0.56 -6.84 -16.95
C ALA A 84 1.42 -6.97 -15.69
N GLY A 85 0.87 -6.74 -14.49
CA GLY A 85 1.65 -6.75 -13.24
C GLY A 85 1.26 -5.60 -12.31
N TYR A 86 2.21 -5.08 -11.56
CA TYR A 86 2.01 -3.96 -10.64
C TYR A 86 2.72 -2.70 -11.11
N LYS A 87 2.16 -1.56 -10.74
CA LYS A 87 2.77 -0.25 -10.93
C LYS A 87 2.90 0.46 -9.59
N PHE A 88 4.06 1.04 -9.33
CA PHE A 88 4.37 1.78 -8.12
C PHE A 88 4.60 3.24 -8.48
N ARG A 89 3.88 4.16 -7.85
CA ARG A 89 3.97 5.58 -8.18
C ARG A 89 3.40 6.48 -7.10
N ASN A 90 3.83 7.73 -7.08
CA ASN A 90 3.20 8.79 -6.31
C ASN A 90 2.75 9.90 -7.23
N GLU A 91 1.58 10.48 -6.95
CA GLU A 91 1.13 11.67 -7.65
C GLU A 91 1.94 12.89 -7.22
N LEU A 92 2.40 13.66 -8.21
CA LEU A 92 3.04 14.94 -7.99
C LEU A 92 2.00 16.04 -7.92
N GLN A 93 2.19 16.97 -6.99
CA GLN A 93 1.39 18.19 -6.98
C GLN A 93 1.71 19.01 -8.23
N VAL A 94 0.67 19.33 -8.99
CA VAL A 94 0.77 20.13 -10.21
C VAL A 94 -0.26 21.27 -10.18
N PRO A 95 -0.01 22.40 -10.86
CA PRO A 95 -0.96 23.51 -10.91
C PRO A 95 -2.33 23.09 -11.46
N ALA A 96 -3.39 23.77 -10.99
CA ALA A 96 -4.75 23.52 -11.47
C ALA A 96 -4.83 23.70 -13.00
N GLY A 97 -5.59 22.82 -13.67
CA GLY A 97 -5.73 22.80 -15.13
C GLY A 97 -4.58 22.13 -15.88
N THR A 98 -3.54 21.66 -15.19
CA THR A 98 -2.47 20.88 -15.82
C THR A 98 -2.72 19.38 -15.74
N ARG A 99 -2.15 18.62 -16.67
CA ARG A 99 -2.20 17.15 -16.63
C ARG A 99 -1.48 16.64 -15.39
N ARG A 100 -2.10 15.69 -14.68
CA ARG A 100 -1.51 14.96 -13.55
C ARG A 100 -0.14 14.39 -13.92
N LYS A 101 0.81 14.50 -13.01
CA LYS A 101 2.16 13.93 -13.14
C LYS A 101 2.41 12.94 -12.01
N PHE A 102 3.29 11.98 -12.26
CA PHE A 102 3.61 10.94 -11.31
C PHE A 102 5.12 10.72 -11.28
N VAL A 103 5.66 10.41 -10.11
CA VAL A 103 6.95 9.72 -9.99
C VAL A 103 6.64 8.24 -10.02
N GLU A 104 7.34 7.49 -10.86
CA GLU A 104 7.19 6.04 -10.99
C GLU A 104 8.42 5.36 -10.41
N TYR A 105 8.21 4.23 -9.75
CA TYR A 105 9.26 3.45 -9.11
C TYR A 105 9.34 2.07 -9.75
N GLU A 106 10.56 1.59 -9.95
CA GLU A 106 10.83 0.21 -10.31
C GLU A 106 10.68 -0.72 -9.10
N GLU A 107 10.39 -1.99 -9.36
CA GLU A 107 10.21 -3.00 -8.31
C GLU A 107 11.43 -3.12 -7.39
N LYS A 108 12.64 -2.95 -7.93
CA LYS A 108 13.91 -2.98 -7.16
C LYS A 108 14.08 -1.80 -6.20
N GLU A 109 13.37 -0.70 -6.45
CA GLU A 109 13.32 0.47 -5.58
C GLU A 109 12.34 0.24 -4.43
N ILE A 110 11.34 -0.63 -4.63
CA ILE A 110 10.34 -0.94 -3.62
C ILE A 110 10.71 -2.16 -2.79
N PHE A 111 11.24 -3.21 -3.40
CA PHE A 111 11.51 -4.50 -2.77
C PHE A 111 12.98 -4.88 -2.81
N GLU A 112 13.41 -5.55 -1.74
CA GLU A 112 14.63 -6.33 -1.68
C GLU A 112 14.36 -7.68 -2.37
N MET A 113 14.81 -7.79 -3.62
CA MET A 113 14.75 -9.06 -4.35
C MET A 113 15.72 -10.04 -3.70
N ARG A 114 15.18 -11.15 -3.18
CA ARG A 114 15.95 -12.27 -2.61
C ARG A 114 16.24 -13.32 -3.67
#